data_AF-A0A2B2BDY2-F1
#
_entry.id   AF-A0A2B2BDY2-F1
#
_cell.length_a   1.000
_cell.length_b   1.000
_cell.length_c   1.000
_cell.angle_alpha   90.00
_cell.angle_beta   90.00
_cell.angle_gamma   90.00
#
_symmetry.space_group_name_H-M   'P 1'
#
loop_
_entity.id
_entity.type
_entity.pdbx_description
1 polymer ?
#
loop_
_entity_poly.entity_id
_entity_poly.type
_entity_poly.pdbx_seq_one_letter_code
_entity_poly.pdbx_strand_id
1 'polypeptide(L)'
;ICTLTAGWQKAFSPDNKVGFLAIANKFQAMIDSGKIPAQYTESQLSQLVFNNRLDAGLTIFFMVVVVVLALYSLKTALAALKEDKPTAKETPYEPMPENLDEIV
;
A
#
# COMPACT_ATOMS: atom_id res chain seq x y z
N ILE A 1 -2.39 -12.65 1.94
CA ILE A 1 -1.76 -12.90 3.27
C ILE A 1 -0.34 -12.36 3.32
N CYS A 2 0.57 -12.81 2.44
CA CYS A 2 1.96 -12.35 2.37
C CYS A 2 2.14 -10.82 2.47
N THR A 3 1.42 -10.03 1.66
CA THR A 3 1.57 -8.56 1.64
C THR A 3 1.22 -7.88 2.97
N LEU A 4 0.15 -8.34 3.64
CA LEU A 4 -0.26 -7.79 4.93
C LEU A 4 0.73 -8.19 6.04
N THR A 5 1.20 -9.44 6.02
CA THR A 5 2.22 -9.92 6.97
C THR A 5 3.54 -9.17 6.79
N ALA A 6 4.00 -8.98 5.55
CA ALA A 6 5.21 -8.23 5.25
C ALA A 6 5.08 -6.74 5.61
N GLY A 7 3.93 -6.12 5.33
CA GLY A 7 3.64 -4.74 5.73
C GLY A 7 3.66 -4.56 7.25
N TRP A 8 3.08 -5.51 8.00
CA TRP A 8 3.13 -5.50 9.46
C TRP A 8 4.58 -5.59 9.99
N GLN A 9 5.38 -6.49 9.43
CA GLN A 9 6.80 -6.62 9.78
C GLN A 9 7.57 -5.33 9.45
N LYS A 10 7.32 -4.71 8.29
CA LYS A 10 7.96 -3.44 7.91
C LYS A 10 7.58 -2.28 8.82
N ALA A 11 6.32 -2.20 9.25
CA ALA A 11 5.86 -1.12 10.10
C ALA A 11 6.34 -1.27 11.56
N PHE A 12 6.25 -2.47 12.13
CA PHE A 12 6.35 -2.68 13.59
C PHE A 12 7.45 -3.64 14.06
N SER A 13 8.24 -4.23 13.15
CA SER A 13 9.33 -5.12 13.59
C SER A 13 10.35 -4.36 14.45
N PRO A 14 10.80 -4.94 15.58
CA PRO A 14 11.88 -4.37 16.39
C PRO A 14 13.26 -4.54 15.74
N ASP A 15 13.37 -5.39 14.70
CA ASP A 15 14.62 -5.57 13.97
C ASP A 15 14.87 -4.38 13.04
N ASN A 16 15.97 -3.66 13.29
CA ASN A 16 16.47 -2.56 12.44
C ASN A 16 16.79 -2.97 10.99
N LYS A 17 16.77 -4.27 10.65
CA LYS A 17 16.92 -4.71 9.26
C LYS A 17 15.61 -4.71 8.48
N VAL A 18 14.48 -4.68 9.18
CA VAL A 18 13.15 -4.88 8.58
C VAL A 18 12.20 -3.75 8.94
N GLY A 19 12.22 -3.28 10.19
CA GLY A 19 11.28 -2.31 10.72
C GLY A 19 11.69 -0.86 10.44
N PHE A 20 10.83 -0.12 9.76
CA PHE A 20 11.02 1.31 9.49
C PHE A 20 11.10 2.13 10.78
N LEU A 21 10.21 1.88 11.74
CA LEU A 21 10.23 2.59 13.03
C LEU A 21 11.48 2.26 13.86
N ALA A 22 11.95 1.01 13.81
CA ALA A 22 13.18 0.61 14.48
C ALA A 22 14.40 1.34 13.90
N ILE A 23 14.50 1.39 12.57
CA ILE A 23 15.54 2.13 11.85
C ILE A 23 15.50 3.62 12.20
N ALA A 24 14.31 4.24 12.18
CA ALA A 24 14.13 5.63 12.56
C ALA A 24 14.61 5.90 14.00
N ASN A 25 14.26 5.03 14.95
CA ASN A 25 14.70 5.17 16.34
C ASN A 25 16.21 5.00 16.49
N LYS A 26 16.82 4.07 15.74
CA LYS A 26 18.28 3.88 15.72
C LYS A 26 19.01 5.13 15.22
N PHE A 27 18.54 5.73 14.12
CA PHE A 27 19.15 6.96 13.59
C PHE A 27 18.89 8.16 14.49
N GLN A 28 17.71 8.28 15.09
CA GLN A 28 17.42 9.32 16.06
C GLN A 28 18.37 9.22 17.28
N ALA A 29 18.56 8.02 17.82
CA ALA A 29 19.50 7.81 18.93
C ALA A 29 20.96 8.16 18.57
N MET A 30 21.37 7.96 17.31
CA MET A 30 22.68 8.40 16.85
C MET A 30 22.80 9.94 16.82
N ILE A 31 21.77 10.65 16.36
CA ILE A 31 21.70 12.11 16.43
C ILE A 31 21.78 12.56 17.89
N ASP A 32 20.93 12.01 18.76
CA ASP A 32 20.82 12.40 20.17
C ASP A 32 22.12 12.14 20.95
N SER A 33 22.86 11.09 20.59
CA SER A 33 24.15 10.75 21.21
C SER A 33 25.33 11.59 20.72
N GLY A 34 25.17 12.36 19.65
CA GLY A 34 26.25 13.12 18.99
C GLY A 34 27.33 12.23 18.33
N LYS A 35 27.18 10.90 18.34
CA LYS A 35 28.12 9.94 17.72
C LYS A 35 27.74 9.70 16.27
N ILE A 36 27.78 10.75 15.47
CA ILE A 36 27.48 10.67 14.05
C ILE A 36 28.69 10.05 13.33
N PRO A 37 28.54 8.94 12.60
CA PRO A 37 29.63 8.36 11.82
C PRO A 37 30.14 9.37 10.80
N ALA A 38 31.45 9.43 10.56
CA ALA A 38 32.07 10.38 9.62
C ALA A 38 31.53 10.27 8.17
N GLN A 39 30.86 9.16 7.83
CA GLN A 39 30.17 8.94 6.56
C GLN A 39 28.93 9.83 6.36
N TYR A 40 28.30 10.28 7.45
CA TYR A 40 26.99 10.92 7.39
C TYR A 40 27.01 12.30 8.03
N THR A 41 26.18 13.21 7.50
CA THR A 41 25.86 14.47 8.16
C THR A 41 24.65 14.33 9.07
N GLU A 42 24.52 15.21 10.05
CA GLU A 42 23.33 15.28 10.92
C GLU A 42 22.04 15.50 10.12
N SER A 43 22.10 16.37 9.09
CA SER A 43 20.97 16.63 8.19
C SER A 43 20.53 15.38 7.43
N GLN A 44 21.46 14.54 6.98
CA GLN A 44 21.16 13.28 6.31
C GLN A 44 20.51 12.27 7.26
N LEU A 45 21.00 12.15 8.49
CA LEU A 45 20.37 11.27 9.48
C LEU A 45 18.94 11.72 9.80
N SER A 46 18.73 13.02 10.00
CA SER A 46 17.40 13.58 10.29
C SER A 46 16.40 13.32 9.14
N GLN A 47 16.84 13.52 7.88
CA GLN A 47 16.05 13.14 6.71
C GLN A 47 15.73 11.65 6.66
N LEU A 48 16.69 10.79 7.00
CA LEU A 48 16.50 9.34 7.01
C LEU A 48 15.50 8.90 8.10
N VAL A 49 15.54 9.52 9.28
CA VAL A 49 14.54 9.31 10.33
C VAL A 49 13.14 9.70 9.84
N PHE A 50 13.01 10.88 9.21
CA PHE A 50 11.74 11.36 8.70
C PHE A 50 11.16 10.44 7.63
N ASN A 51 11.97 10.04 6.64
CA ASN A 51 11.55 9.14 5.57
C ASN A 51 11.07 7.79 6.11
N ASN A 52 11.80 7.20 7.06
CA ASN A 52 11.38 5.93 7.68
C ASN A 52 10.07 6.06 8.48
N ARG A 53 9.84 7.20 9.15
CA ARG A 53 8.56 7.45 9.84
C ARG A 53 7.41 7.64 8.86
N LEU A 54 7.64 8.35 7.75
CA LEU A 54 6.67 8.48 6.68
C LEU A 54 6.35 7.13 6.04
N ASP A 55 7.36 6.33 5.71
CA ASP A 55 7.18 5.00 5.12
C ASP A 55 6.40 4.07 6.04
N ALA A 56 6.64 4.11 7.35
CA ALA A 56 5.84 3.38 8.33
C ALA A 56 4.37 3.82 8.29
N GLY A 57 4.11 5.13 8.27
CA GLY A 57 2.76 5.68 8.17
C GLY A 57 2.04 5.28 6.87
N LEU A 58 2.71 5.44 5.73
CA LEU A 58 2.18 5.08 4.42
C LEU A 58 1.90 3.58 4.30
N THR A 59 2.79 2.74 4.83
CA THR A 59 2.60 1.29 4.85
C THR A 59 1.34 0.91 5.60
N ILE A 60 1.14 1.46 6.80
CA ILE A 60 -0.06 1.22 7.61
C ILE A 60 -1.31 1.73 6.88
N PHE A 61 -1.24 2.92 6.29
CA PHE A 61 -2.35 3.50 5.53
C PHE A 61 -2.79 2.60 4.37
N PHE A 62 -1.87 2.17 3.52
CA PHE A 62 -2.21 1.28 2.40
C PHE A 62 -2.69 -0.09 2.87
N MET A 63 -2.14 -0.63 3.96
CA MET A 63 -2.67 -1.86 4.55
C MET A 63 -4.13 -1.72 4.96
N VAL A 64 -4.52 -0.61 5.58
CA VAL A 64 -5.92 -0.33 5.94
C VAL A 64 -6.79 -0.27 4.68
N VAL A 65 -6.35 0.45 3.63
CA VAL A 65 -7.07 0.53 2.35
C VAL A 65 -7.30 -0.87 1.76
N VAL A 66 -6.27 -1.73 1.75
CA VAL A 66 -6.39 -3.11 1.23
C VAL A 66 -7.40 -3.93 2.03
N VAL A 67 -7.40 -3.83 3.36
CA VAL A 67 -8.38 -4.54 4.21
C VAL A 67 -9.80 -4.05 3.93
N VAL A 68 -10.01 -2.73 3.81
CA VAL A 68 -11.30 -2.15 3.48
C VAL A 68 -11.80 -2.64 2.12
N LEU A 69 -10.95 -2.57 1.08
CA LEU A 69 -11.30 -3.05 -0.25
C LEU A 69 -11.62 -4.55 -0.24
N ALA A 70 -10.84 -5.37 0.46
CA ALA A 70 -11.10 -6.81 0.57
C ALA A 70 -12.47 -7.10 1.22
N LEU A 71 -12.86 -6.35 2.26
CA LEU A 71 -14.18 -6.48 2.88
C LEU A 71 -15.30 -6.10 1.92
N TYR A 72 -15.17 -4.99 1.19
CA TYR A 72 -16.17 -4.58 0.20
C TYR A 72 -16.28 -5.56 -0.96
N SER A 73 -15.15 -6.01 -1.52
CA SER A 73 -15.11 -7.02 -2.56
C SER A 73 -15.76 -8.33 -2.10
N LEU A 74 -15.49 -8.78 -0.88
CA LEU A 74 -16.13 -9.98 -0.33
C LEU A 74 -17.65 -9.78 -0.17
N LYS A 75 -18.10 -8.63 0.35
CA LYS A 75 -19.53 -8.32 0.45
C LYS A 75 -20.22 -8.34 -0.92
N THR A 76 -19.60 -7.74 -1.93
CA THR A 76 -20.13 -7.71 -3.30
C THR A 76 -20.13 -9.11 -3.93
N ALA A 77 -19.05 -9.89 -3.76
CA ALA A 77 -18.98 -11.25 -4.27
C ALA A 77 -20.03 -12.17 -3.64
N LEU A 78 -20.25 -12.06 -2.33
CA LEU A 78 -21.28 -12.82 -1.63
C LEU A 78 -22.69 -12.39 -2.03
N ALA A 79 -22.92 -11.11 -2.32
CA ALA A 79 -24.19 -10.63 -2.84
C ALA A 79 -24.46 -11.19 -4.25
N ALA A 80 -23.47 -11.14 -5.14
CA ALA A 80 -23.58 -11.69 -6.48
C ALA A 80 -23.77 -13.22 -6.49
N LEU A 81 -23.10 -13.95 -5.59
CA LEU A 81 -23.26 -15.41 -5.47
C LEU A 81 -24.67 -15.83 -5.04
N LYS A 82 -25.44 -14.95 -4.36
CA LYS A 82 -26.82 -15.21 -3.97
C LYS A 82 -27.83 -14.96 -5.09
N GLU A 83 -27.41 -14.34 -6.18
CA GLU A 83 -28.29 -13.94 -7.27
C GLU A 83 -28.17 -14.96 -8.41
N ASP A 84 -29.27 -15.66 -8.71
CA ASP A 84 -29.29 -16.71 -9.74
C ASP A 84 -29.19 -16.18 -11.18
N LYS A 85 -29.05 -14.87 -11.35
CA LYS A 85 -29.01 -14.16 -12.64
C LYS A 85 -27.67 -13.44 -12.79
N PRO A 86 -27.14 -13.29 -14.02
CA PRO A 86 -25.93 -12.51 -14.25
C PRO A 86 -26.07 -11.09 -13.68
N THR A 87 -25.17 -10.69 -12.79
CA THR A 87 -25.17 -9.35 -12.16
C THR A 87 -24.40 -8.31 -12.98
N ALA A 88 -23.98 -8.66 -14.20
CA ALA A 88 -23.27 -7.76 -15.10
C ALA A 88 -24.19 -6.63 -15.56
N LYS A 89 -23.69 -5.39 -15.50
CA LYS A 89 -24.39 -4.20 -15.99
C LYS A 89 -23.65 -3.69 -17.22
N GLU A 90 -23.75 -4.46 -18.28
CA GLU A 90 -23.19 -4.12 -19.59
C GLU A 90 -24.07 -3.07 -20.30
N THR A 91 -23.49 -2.37 -21.27
CA THR A 91 -24.27 -1.54 -22.19
C THR A 91 -25.22 -2.41 -23.03
N PRO A 92 -26.41 -1.91 -23.41
CA PRO A 92 -27.24 -2.60 -24.39
C PRO A 92 -26.43 -2.92 -25.65
N TYR A 93 -26.70 -4.07 -26.25
CA TYR A 93 -26.08 -4.44 -27.51
C TYR A 93 -26.40 -3.38 -28.57
N GLU A 94 -25.37 -2.75 -29.13
CA GLU A 94 -25.51 -1.93 -30.32
C GLU A 94 -25.06 -2.76 -31.54
N PRO A 95 -25.96 -3.00 -32.52
CA PRO A 95 -25.60 -3.70 -33.74
C PRO A 95 -24.58 -2.88 -34.52
N MET A 96 -23.69 -3.58 -35.22
CA MET A 96 -22.77 -2.96 -36.16
C MET A 96 -23.59 -2.20 -37.24
N PRO A 97 -23.29 -0.91 -37.51
CA PRO A 97 -24.02 -0.15 -38.50
C PRO A 97 -23.82 -0.75 -39.91
N GLU A 98 -24.90 -0.82 -40.69
CA GLU A 98 -24.88 -1.43 -42.04
C GLU A 98 -23.90 -0.75 -43.02
N ASN A 99 -23.52 0.50 -42.76
CA ASN A 99 -22.64 1.29 -43.59
C ASN A 99 -21.17 1.29 -43.13
N LEU A 100 -20.74 0.31 -42.32
CA LEU A 100 -19.34 0.21 -41.89
C LEU A 100 -18.38 0.15 -43.09
N ASP A 101 -18.76 -0.57 -44.15
CA ASP A 101 -17.98 -0.71 -45.38
C ASP A 101 -17.87 0.60 -46.18
N GLU A 102 -18.71 1.60 -45.89
CA GLU A 102 -18.67 2.94 -46.51
C GLU A 102 -17.88 3.96 -45.68
N ILE A 103 -17.61 3.66 -44.41
CA ILE A 103 -16.94 4.56 -43.45
C ILE A 103 -15.43 4.21 -43.29
N VAL A 104 -15.00 2.99 -43.63
CA VAL A 104 -13.60 2.52 -43.48
C VAL A 104 -12.77 2.75 -44.75
#